data_AF-A0AAW2S8G9-F1
#
_entry.id   AF-A0AAW2S8G9-F1
#
_cell.length_a   1.000
_cell.length_b   1.000
_cell.length_c   1.000
_cell.angle_alpha   90.00
_cell.angle_beta   90.00
_cell.angle_gamma   90.00
#
_symmetry.space_group_name_H-M   'P 1'
#
loop_
_entity.id
_entity.type
_entity.pdbx_description
1 polymer ?
#
loop_
_entity_poly.entity_id
_entity_poly.type
_entity_poly.pdbx_seq_one_letter_code
_entity_poly.pdbx_strand_id
1 'polypeptide(L)'
;SKGVISYPLYKRLALSLYRSIHSGALCTAYKEVIPVHEDQSSENKEKEWNKLIVGEGSALLQILKEVDFELDVQEPFFSQLRDGLKTIEGRCAVGKYKRFQSGHLLLFNKSLTAQVQDVRQYASFHEMLEAEGLSKVLPGVTSIEAGVQIYRRFYSEEEERSNGVLAVCVSIPTSQLYVITANILSGLSYSGVQKLLGFVQTIGTNPESLPLPSSPLLSTFSAPNNPDV
;
A
#
# COMPACT_ATOMS: atom_id res chain seq x y z
N SER A 1 30.08 -14.98 -2.06
CA SER A 1 29.20 -14.93 -0.87
C SER A 1 27.95 -15.79 -1.11
N LYS A 2 28.05 -17.11 -0.90
CA LYS A 2 26.90 -18.02 -0.87
C LYS A 2 26.13 -17.74 0.42
N GLY A 3 24.92 -17.18 0.33
CA GLY A 3 24.11 -16.86 1.52
C GLY A 3 23.33 -15.55 1.44
N VAL A 4 23.58 -14.71 0.42
CA VAL A 4 22.72 -13.55 0.18
C VAL A 4 21.47 -14.03 -0.55
N ILE A 5 20.31 -13.89 0.09
CA ILE A 5 19.01 -14.20 -0.52
C ILE A 5 18.88 -13.33 -1.76
N SER A 6 18.83 -13.97 -2.94
CA SER A 6 18.80 -13.29 -4.25
C SER A 6 17.52 -12.50 -4.52
N TYR A 7 16.56 -12.51 -3.59
CA TYR A 7 15.23 -11.92 -3.74
C TYR A 7 14.87 -11.15 -2.48
N PRO A 8 14.30 -9.94 -2.57
CA PRO A 8 13.88 -9.21 -1.38
C PRO A 8 12.88 -10.05 -0.57
N LEU A 9 13.11 -10.21 0.73
CA LEU A 9 12.24 -11.01 1.60
C LEU A 9 10.79 -10.51 1.61
N TYR A 10 10.58 -9.20 1.40
CA TYR A 10 9.23 -8.64 1.28
C TYR A 10 8.47 -9.20 0.07
N LYS A 11 9.13 -9.46 -1.08
CA LYS A 11 8.48 -10.07 -2.26
C LYS A 11 8.03 -11.49 -1.94
N ARG A 12 8.87 -12.26 -1.20
CA ARG A 12 8.53 -13.60 -0.74
C ARG A 12 7.35 -13.59 0.22
N LEU A 13 7.41 -12.71 1.23
CA LEU A 13 6.36 -12.52 2.22
C LEU A 13 5.04 -12.15 1.53
N ALA A 14 5.05 -11.17 0.64
CA ALA A 14 3.88 -10.71 -0.10
C ALA A 14 3.27 -11.84 -0.95
N LEU A 15 4.10 -12.63 -1.66
CA LEU A 15 3.61 -13.75 -2.46
C LEU A 15 3.00 -14.87 -1.61
N SER A 16 3.65 -15.26 -0.53
CA SER A 16 3.13 -16.29 0.39
C SER A 16 1.85 -15.82 1.08
N LEU A 17 1.79 -14.54 1.48
CA LEU A 17 0.59 -13.94 2.05
C LEU A 17 -0.55 -13.93 1.04
N TYR A 18 -0.29 -13.48 -0.20
CA TYR A 18 -1.24 -13.51 -1.29
C TYR A 18 -1.81 -14.92 -1.50
N ARG A 19 -0.94 -15.94 -1.60
CA ARG A 19 -1.38 -17.34 -1.76
C ARG A 19 -2.20 -17.81 -0.57
N SER A 20 -1.80 -17.46 0.64
CA SER A 20 -2.49 -17.86 1.87
C SER A 20 -3.90 -17.28 1.94
N ILE A 21 -4.05 -16.00 1.57
CA ILE A 21 -5.36 -15.33 1.50
C ILE A 21 -6.26 -16.00 0.46
N HIS A 22 -5.71 -16.38 -0.70
CA HIS A 22 -6.50 -17.04 -1.76
C HIS A 22 -6.87 -18.49 -1.45
N SER A 23 -6.01 -19.22 -0.73
CA SER A 23 -6.27 -20.62 -0.34
C SER A 23 -7.11 -20.73 0.94
N GLY A 24 -7.21 -19.66 1.73
CA GLY A 24 -7.80 -19.69 3.07
C GLY A 24 -6.96 -20.45 4.10
N ALA A 25 -5.69 -20.72 3.80
CA ALA A 25 -4.80 -21.46 4.68
C ALA A 25 -3.36 -20.93 4.57
N LEU A 26 -2.67 -20.88 5.70
CA LEU A 26 -1.29 -20.41 5.76
C LEU A 26 -0.37 -21.31 4.93
N CYS A 27 0.19 -20.78 3.85
CA CYS A 27 1.04 -21.52 2.93
C CYS A 27 2.27 -20.70 2.51
N THR A 28 3.40 -21.39 2.38
CA THR A 28 4.62 -20.80 1.80
C THR A 28 4.64 -21.01 0.29
N ALA A 29 5.04 -19.97 -0.45
CA ALA A 29 5.31 -20.10 -1.88
C ALA A 29 6.64 -20.80 -2.20
N TYR A 30 7.51 -20.97 -1.21
CA TYR A 30 8.90 -21.41 -1.36
C TYR A 30 9.20 -22.66 -0.52
N LYS A 31 9.94 -23.61 -1.10
CA LYS A 31 10.42 -24.84 -0.45
C LYS A 31 11.85 -24.71 0.10
N GLU A 32 12.52 -23.56 -0.08
CA GLU A 32 13.90 -23.35 0.38
C GLU A 32 13.96 -23.15 1.89
N VAL A 33 14.51 -24.17 2.54
CA VAL A 33 14.64 -24.38 3.99
C VAL A 33 15.65 -23.40 4.59
N ILE A 34 15.18 -22.32 5.21
CA ILE A 34 16.04 -21.47 6.07
C ILE A 34 15.88 -21.95 7.53
N PRO A 35 16.94 -22.41 8.20
CA PRO A 35 16.84 -23.00 9.55
C PRO A 35 16.68 -21.95 10.66
N VAL A 36 15.75 -22.18 11.60
CA VAL A 36 15.57 -21.39 12.84
C VAL A 36 15.04 -22.28 13.99
N HIS A 37 15.26 -21.89 15.27
CA HIS A 37 15.00 -22.69 16.49
C HIS A 37 13.63 -22.41 17.18
N GLU A 38 12.97 -23.50 17.62
CA GLU A 38 11.79 -23.71 18.55
C GLU A 38 10.45 -22.97 18.30
N ASP A 39 9.25 -23.53 18.54
CA ASP A 39 8.78 -24.42 19.62
C ASP A 39 7.56 -25.31 19.20
N GLN A 40 7.33 -26.44 19.87
CA GLN A 40 6.30 -27.44 19.56
C GLN A 40 4.89 -27.01 20.00
N SER A 41 4.14 -26.39 19.09
CA SER A 41 2.70 -26.15 19.28
C SER A 41 2.02 -26.01 17.91
N SER A 42 1.99 -27.09 17.14
CA SER A 42 1.77 -27.02 15.68
C SER A 42 0.30 -26.92 15.26
N GLU A 43 -0.61 -27.73 15.78
CA GLU A 43 -1.96 -27.83 15.18
C GLU A 43 -2.94 -26.73 15.60
N ASN A 44 -2.97 -26.35 16.89
CA ASN A 44 -3.90 -25.32 17.36
C ASN A 44 -3.51 -23.92 16.84
N LYS A 45 -2.21 -23.60 16.81
CA LYS A 45 -1.72 -22.33 16.26
C LYS A 45 -2.02 -22.22 14.76
N GLU A 46 -1.87 -23.32 14.01
CA GLU A 46 -2.18 -23.33 12.59
C GLU A 46 -3.66 -23.13 12.29
N LYS A 47 -4.57 -23.71 13.11
CA LYS A 47 -6.01 -23.43 13.02
C LYS A 47 -6.32 -21.96 13.26
N GLU A 48 -5.71 -21.35 14.29
CA GLU A 48 -5.91 -19.92 14.59
C GLU A 48 -5.35 -19.03 13.47
N TRP A 49 -4.18 -19.35 12.91
CA TRP A 49 -3.64 -18.62 11.76
C TRP A 49 -4.51 -18.73 10.52
N ASN A 50 -5.03 -19.92 10.22
CA ASN A 50 -5.93 -20.10 9.08
C ASN A 50 -7.22 -19.29 9.27
N LYS A 51 -7.79 -19.29 10.48
CA LYS A 51 -8.95 -18.46 10.81
C LYS A 51 -8.66 -16.97 10.64
N LEU A 52 -7.50 -16.50 11.11
CA LEU A 52 -7.04 -15.12 10.94
C LEU A 52 -6.90 -14.75 9.45
N ILE A 53 -6.21 -15.60 8.67
CA ILE A 53 -6.01 -15.40 7.23
C ILE A 53 -7.34 -15.34 6.49
N VAL A 54 -8.30 -16.21 6.82
CA VAL A 54 -9.63 -16.18 6.22
C VAL A 54 -10.36 -14.88 6.57
N GLY A 55 -10.38 -14.50 7.86
CA GLY A 55 -11.09 -13.31 8.32
C GLY A 55 -10.51 -12.01 7.76
N GLU A 56 -9.26 -11.71 8.10
CA GLU A 56 -8.58 -10.47 7.69
C GLU A 56 -8.31 -10.47 6.18
N GLY A 57 -7.95 -11.62 5.60
CA GLY A 57 -7.72 -11.74 4.17
C GLY A 57 -8.99 -11.49 3.34
N SER A 58 -10.15 -11.96 3.81
CA SER A 58 -11.43 -11.63 3.17
C SER A 58 -11.74 -10.14 3.26
N ALA A 59 -11.48 -9.50 4.41
CA ALA A 59 -11.67 -8.06 4.58
C ALA A 59 -10.76 -7.25 3.63
N LEU A 60 -9.48 -7.66 3.49
CA LEU A 60 -8.53 -7.05 2.56
C LEU A 60 -9.02 -7.16 1.11
N LEU A 61 -9.43 -8.36 0.69
CA LEU A 61 -9.96 -8.60 -0.66
C LEU A 61 -11.25 -7.83 -0.92
N GLN A 62 -12.11 -7.68 0.09
CA GLN A 62 -13.34 -6.92 -0.04
C GLN A 62 -13.04 -5.45 -0.35
N ILE A 63 -12.16 -4.80 0.42
CA ILE A 63 -11.79 -3.40 0.18
C ILE A 63 -11.20 -3.24 -1.22
N LEU A 64 -10.31 -4.14 -1.65
CA LEU A 64 -9.71 -4.09 -2.98
C LEU A 64 -10.73 -4.27 -4.11
N LYS A 65 -11.80 -5.05 -3.90
CA LYS A 65 -12.90 -5.21 -4.86
C LYS A 65 -13.80 -3.97 -4.95
N GLU A 66 -13.88 -3.19 -3.87
CA GLU A 66 -14.67 -1.96 -3.79
C GLU A 66 -13.92 -0.74 -4.37
N VAL A 67 -12.63 -0.88 -4.74
CA VAL A 67 -11.86 0.20 -5.37
C VAL A 67 -12.41 0.51 -6.76
N ASP A 68 -12.86 1.75 -6.96
CA ASP A 68 -13.37 2.23 -8.24
C ASP A 68 -12.25 2.74 -9.14
N PHE A 69 -11.24 3.43 -8.56
CA PHE A 69 -10.18 4.07 -9.32
C PHE A 69 -8.83 4.06 -8.60
N GLU A 70 -7.77 3.78 -9.35
CA GLU A 70 -6.38 3.97 -8.90
C GLU A 70 -5.80 5.31 -9.36
N LEU A 71 -5.06 5.99 -8.49
CA LEU A 71 -4.40 7.26 -8.79
C LEU A 71 -2.96 7.26 -8.29
N ASP A 72 -2.08 7.89 -9.06
CA ASP A 72 -0.71 8.14 -8.63
C ASP A 72 -0.56 9.60 -8.17
N VAL A 73 0.02 9.79 -6.99
CA VAL A 73 0.27 11.08 -6.36
C VAL A 73 1.72 11.16 -5.94
N GLN A 74 2.40 12.25 -6.29
CA GLN A 74 3.79 12.47 -5.93
C GLN A 74 3.95 12.94 -4.48
N GLU A 75 5.12 12.70 -3.91
CA GLU A 75 5.51 13.35 -2.66
C GLU A 75 5.76 14.86 -2.89
N PRO A 76 5.45 15.74 -1.91
CA PRO A 76 5.00 15.43 -0.55
C PRO A 76 3.48 15.18 -0.41
N PHE A 77 2.72 15.32 -1.50
CA PHE A 77 1.25 15.31 -1.46
C PHE A 77 0.67 13.96 -1.07
N PHE A 78 1.35 12.85 -1.39
CA PHE A 78 0.93 11.52 -0.95
C PHE A 78 0.99 11.38 0.58
N SER A 79 2.13 11.73 1.19
CA SER A 79 2.23 11.73 2.67
C SER A 79 1.23 12.70 3.30
N GLN A 80 1.01 13.88 2.70
CA GLN A 80 0.02 14.84 3.18
C GLN A 80 -1.43 14.33 3.09
N LEU A 81 -1.78 13.52 2.09
CA LEU A 81 -3.09 12.84 2.01
C LEU A 81 -3.22 11.84 3.17
N ARG A 82 -2.21 10.98 3.35
CA ARG A 82 -2.19 9.97 4.43
C ARG A 82 -2.36 10.62 5.81
N ASP A 83 -1.70 11.76 6.02
CA ASP A 83 -1.67 12.45 7.31
C ASP A 83 -2.89 13.40 7.48
N GLY A 84 -3.80 13.46 6.50
CA GLY A 84 -5.02 14.26 6.53
C GLY A 84 -4.83 15.77 6.35
N LEU A 85 -3.62 16.20 5.99
CA LEU A 85 -3.29 17.61 5.72
C LEU A 85 -3.86 18.05 4.37
N LYS A 86 -3.70 17.20 3.36
CA LYS A 86 -4.30 17.38 2.04
C LYS A 86 -5.64 16.65 2.03
N THR A 87 -6.72 17.38 1.76
CA THR A 87 -8.10 16.85 1.78
C THR A 87 -8.79 16.96 0.43
N ILE A 88 -8.14 17.62 -0.54
CA ILE A 88 -8.68 17.83 -1.88
C ILE A 88 -7.61 17.47 -2.90
N GLU A 89 -7.97 16.60 -3.83
CA GLU A 89 -7.13 16.20 -4.97
C GLU A 89 -7.61 16.90 -6.24
N GLY A 90 -6.79 17.82 -6.76
CA GLY A 90 -7.07 18.51 -8.01
C GLY A 90 -6.63 17.70 -9.23
N ARG A 91 -7.50 17.55 -10.24
CA ARG A 91 -7.18 16.87 -11.51
C ARG A 91 -7.82 17.60 -12.69
N CYS A 92 -7.15 17.60 -13.84
CA CYS A 92 -7.81 17.99 -15.09
C CYS A 92 -8.96 17.00 -15.38
N ALA A 93 -10.12 17.48 -15.80
CA ALA A 93 -11.31 16.65 -15.99
C ALA A 93 -11.20 15.79 -17.27
N VAL A 94 -10.23 14.89 -17.35
CA VAL A 94 -9.93 14.09 -18.56
C VAL A 94 -10.09 12.59 -18.31
N GLY A 95 -10.38 11.85 -19.38
CA GLY A 95 -10.44 10.39 -19.36
C GLY A 95 -11.28 9.82 -18.22
N LYS A 96 -10.67 8.96 -17.39
CA LYS A 96 -11.35 8.28 -16.28
C LYS A 96 -11.83 9.23 -15.17
N TYR A 97 -11.22 10.41 -15.04
CA TYR A 97 -11.52 11.37 -13.96
C TYR A 97 -12.91 12.00 -14.11
N LYS A 98 -13.43 12.12 -15.34
CA LYS A 98 -14.80 12.59 -15.61
C LYS A 98 -15.89 11.74 -14.95
N ARG A 99 -15.56 10.51 -14.57
CA ARG A 99 -16.49 9.57 -13.92
C ARG A 99 -16.45 9.65 -12.40
N PHE A 100 -15.64 10.53 -11.82
CA PHE A 100 -15.60 10.65 -10.35
C PHE A 100 -16.93 11.17 -9.81
N GLN A 101 -17.37 10.59 -8.71
CA GLN A 101 -18.62 10.88 -8.04
C GLN A 101 -18.42 10.65 -6.54
N SER A 102 -19.23 11.34 -5.72
CA SER A 102 -19.30 11.08 -4.29
C SER A 102 -19.60 9.60 -4.02
N GLY A 103 -18.95 9.04 -3.02
CA GLY A 103 -19.08 7.63 -2.63
C GLY A 103 -18.04 6.71 -3.25
N HIS A 104 -17.36 7.11 -4.33
CA HIS A 104 -16.30 6.28 -4.92
C HIS A 104 -15.13 6.06 -3.94
N LEU A 105 -14.53 4.88 -4.02
CA LEU A 105 -13.32 4.52 -3.31
C LEU A 105 -12.11 4.64 -4.23
N LEU A 106 -11.18 5.52 -3.86
CA LEU A 106 -9.92 5.73 -4.56
C LEU A 106 -8.81 4.93 -3.89
N LEU A 107 -7.88 4.42 -4.69
CA LEU A 107 -6.64 3.81 -4.22
C LEU A 107 -5.44 4.62 -4.72
N PHE A 108 -4.81 5.36 -3.81
CA PHE A 108 -3.63 6.17 -4.09
C PHE A 108 -2.36 5.34 -3.96
N ASN A 109 -1.51 5.40 -4.99
CA ASN A 109 -0.21 4.71 -5.06
C ASN A 109 -0.29 3.23 -4.66
N LYS A 110 -1.43 2.57 -4.95
CA LYS A 110 -1.71 1.17 -4.58
C LYS A 110 -1.58 0.86 -3.08
N SER A 111 -1.73 1.87 -2.21
CA SER A 111 -1.39 1.76 -0.80
C SER A 111 -2.39 2.44 0.15
N LEU A 112 -2.91 3.60 -0.22
CA LEU A 112 -3.80 4.39 0.64
C LEU A 112 -5.20 4.43 0.03
N THR A 113 -6.21 3.96 0.76
CA THR A 113 -7.61 4.10 0.34
C THR A 113 -8.19 5.43 0.81
N ALA A 114 -9.00 6.06 -0.03
CA ALA A 114 -9.68 7.31 0.29
C ALA A 114 -11.09 7.31 -0.30
N GLN A 115 -12.06 7.78 0.48
CA GLN A 115 -13.44 7.90 0.01
C GLN A 115 -13.68 9.31 -0.54
N VAL A 116 -14.25 9.38 -1.75
CA VAL A 116 -14.68 10.64 -2.34
C VAL A 116 -15.92 11.14 -1.60
N GLN A 117 -15.79 12.31 -0.99
CA GLN A 117 -16.88 12.99 -0.27
C GLN A 117 -17.67 13.92 -1.19
N ASP A 118 -16.98 14.55 -2.13
CA ASP A 118 -17.60 15.47 -3.09
C ASP A 118 -16.69 15.67 -4.32
N VAL A 119 -17.26 16.06 -5.44
CA VAL A 119 -16.53 16.40 -6.67
C VAL A 119 -17.09 17.69 -7.24
N ARG A 120 -16.23 18.71 -7.31
CA ARG A 120 -16.60 20.04 -7.83
C ARG A 120 -15.80 20.37 -9.07
N GLN A 121 -16.42 21.05 -10.02
CA GLN A 121 -15.79 21.41 -11.29
C GLN A 121 -15.56 22.92 -11.37
N TYR A 122 -14.41 23.30 -11.90
CA TYR A 122 -13.99 24.69 -12.10
C TYR A 122 -13.46 24.88 -13.51
N ALA A 123 -13.43 26.13 -13.99
CA ALA A 123 -12.90 26.44 -15.32
C ALA A 123 -11.37 26.35 -15.36
N SER A 124 -10.69 26.57 -14.22
CA SER A 124 -9.23 26.60 -14.14
C SER A 124 -8.68 26.12 -12.79
N PHE A 125 -7.41 25.71 -12.76
CA PHE A 125 -6.71 25.40 -11.51
C PHE A 125 -6.60 26.63 -10.60
N HIS A 126 -6.45 27.82 -11.19
CA HIS A 126 -6.43 29.06 -10.40
C HIS A 126 -7.73 29.23 -9.60
N GLU A 127 -8.88 29.18 -10.29
CA GLU A 127 -10.20 29.29 -9.68
C GLU A 127 -10.45 28.20 -8.63
N MET A 128 -10.06 26.95 -8.93
CA MET A 128 -10.17 25.84 -7.99
C MET A 128 -9.34 26.09 -6.72
N LEU A 129 -8.08 26.51 -6.86
CA LEU A 129 -7.19 26.77 -5.72
C LEU A 129 -7.67 27.94 -4.86
N GLU A 130 -8.25 28.96 -5.48
CA GLU A 130 -8.87 30.09 -4.80
C GLU A 130 -10.12 29.67 -4.02
N ALA A 131 -11.04 28.97 -4.67
CA ALA A 131 -12.33 28.59 -4.09
C ALA A 131 -12.21 27.50 -3.01
N GLU A 132 -11.38 26.48 -3.24
CA GLU A 132 -11.22 25.36 -2.30
C GLU A 132 -10.24 25.69 -1.16
N GLY A 133 -9.37 26.67 -1.38
CA GLY A 133 -8.29 27.06 -0.49
C GLY A 133 -7.01 26.26 -0.77
N LEU A 134 -5.97 26.98 -1.19
CA LEU A 134 -4.65 26.44 -1.55
C LEU A 134 -4.10 25.43 -0.52
N SER A 135 -4.23 25.71 0.77
CA SER A 135 -3.68 24.86 1.83
C SER A 135 -4.34 23.47 1.93
N LYS A 136 -5.59 23.32 1.48
CA LYS A 136 -6.29 22.01 1.46
C LYS A 136 -5.93 21.17 0.23
N VAL A 137 -5.58 21.84 -0.86
CA VAL A 137 -5.24 21.20 -2.15
C VAL A 137 -3.73 20.93 -2.24
N LEU A 138 -2.90 21.90 -1.89
CA LEU A 138 -1.44 21.86 -1.96
C LEU A 138 -0.82 22.41 -0.66
N PRO A 139 -0.91 21.66 0.47
CA PRO A 139 -0.33 22.10 1.74
C PRO A 139 1.16 22.44 1.63
N GLY A 140 1.55 23.58 2.20
CA GLY A 140 2.93 24.08 2.19
C GLY A 140 3.30 24.93 0.98
N VAL A 141 2.43 25.05 -0.03
CA VAL A 141 2.62 25.99 -1.15
C VAL A 141 2.20 27.39 -0.73
N THR A 142 3.00 28.39 -1.12
CA THR A 142 2.89 29.76 -0.61
C THR A 142 1.98 30.68 -1.41
N SER A 143 1.69 30.38 -2.68
CA SER A 143 0.79 31.19 -3.52
C SER A 143 0.02 30.36 -4.54
N ILE A 144 -1.10 30.90 -5.04
CA ILE A 144 -1.93 30.24 -6.05
C ILE A 144 -1.15 30.06 -7.35
N GLU A 145 -0.34 31.04 -7.75
CA GLU A 145 0.49 30.99 -8.95
C GLU A 145 1.50 29.84 -8.86
N ALA A 146 2.18 29.70 -7.72
CA ALA A 146 3.07 28.57 -7.47
C ALA A 146 2.32 27.22 -7.50
N GLY A 147 1.08 27.20 -6.99
CA GLY A 147 0.18 26.04 -7.08
C GLY A 147 -0.17 25.65 -8.51
N VAL A 148 -0.54 26.62 -9.35
CA VAL A 148 -0.80 26.39 -10.78
C VAL A 148 0.44 25.84 -11.49
N GLN A 149 1.63 26.34 -11.17
CA GLN A 149 2.88 25.83 -11.76
C GLN A 149 3.18 24.37 -11.40
N ILE A 150 2.69 23.87 -10.26
CA ILE A 150 2.77 22.43 -9.95
C ILE A 150 1.92 21.62 -10.92
N TYR A 151 0.69 22.06 -11.20
CA TYR A 151 -0.20 21.39 -12.16
C TYR A 151 0.30 21.44 -13.60
N ARG A 152 1.01 22.51 -13.99
CA ARG A 152 1.62 22.66 -15.32
C ARG A 152 2.67 21.60 -15.64
N ARG A 153 3.19 20.89 -14.64
CA ARG A 153 4.09 19.73 -14.85
C ARG A 153 3.35 18.51 -15.40
N PHE A 154 2.02 18.48 -15.28
CA PHE A 154 1.17 17.35 -15.63
C PHE A 154 0.16 17.67 -16.73
N TYR A 155 -0.30 18.92 -16.81
CA TYR A 155 -1.37 19.36 -17.72
C TYR A 155 -1.01 20.66 -18.41
N SER A 156 -1.20 20.69 -19.72
CA SER A 156 -1.11 21.90 -20.53
C SER A 156 -2.29 22.85 -20.26
N GLU A 157 -2.11 24.14 -20.58
CA GLU A 157 -3.19 25.14 -20.50
C GLU A 157 -4.35 24.80 -21.44
N GLU A 158 -4.05 24.20 -22.59
CA GLU A 158 -5.08 23.81 -23.55
C GLU A 158 -5.95 22.67 -23.01
N GLU A 159 -5.35 21.67 -22.36
CA GLU A 159 -6.09 20.58 -21.73
C GLU A 159 -7.01 21.09 -20.62
N GLU A 160 -6.48 21.96 -19.76
CA GLU A 160 -7.26 22.62 -18.71
C GLU A 160 -8.42 23.42 -19.30
N ARG A 161 -8.16 24.30 -20.28
CA ARG A 161 -9.21 25.12 -20.89
C ARG A 161 -10.29 24.29 -21.59
N SER A 162 -9.90 23.17 -22.19
CA SER A 162 -10.82 22.32 -22.96
C SER A 162 -11.70 21.43 -22.09
N ASN A 163 -11.25 21.10 -20.87
CA ASN A 163 -11.95 20.13 -20.01
C ASN A 163 -12.42 20.73 -18.67
N GLY A 164 -11.83 21.83 -18.24
CA GLY A 164 -11.89 22.31 -16.86
C GLY A 164 -11.11 21.41 -15.91
N VAL A 165 -11.28 21.67 -14.62
CA VAL A 165 -10.60 20.95 -13.54
C VAL A 165 -11.60 20.45 -12.51
N LEU A 166 -11.24 19.39 -11.80
CA LEU A 166 -12.01 18.78 -10.73
C LEU A 166 -11.27 18.96 -9.42
N ALA A 167 -11.98 19.45 -8.41
CA ALA A 167 -11.62 19.31 -7.01
C ALA A 167 -12.30 18.05 -6.45
N VAL A 168 -11.50 17.04 -6.11
CA VAL A 168 -11.99 15.78 -5.54
C VAL A 168 -11.77 15.83 -4.04
N CYS A 169 -12.83 16.11 -3.29
CA CYS A 169 -12.75 16.12 -1.83
C CYS A 169 -12.73 14.68 -1.31
N VAL A 170 -11.75 14.37 -0.47
CA VAL A 170 -11.52 13.02 0.03
C VAL A 170 -11.40 12.97 1.55
N SER A 171 -11.80 11.84 2.12
CA SER A 171 -11.52 11.49 3.51
C SER A 171 -10.78 10.16 3.56
N ILE A 172 -9.88 10.00 4.53
CA ILE A 172 -9.15 8.74 4.74
C ILE A 172 -9.96 7.86 5.71
N PRO A 173 -10.49 6.70 5.28
CA PRO A 173 -11.16 5.76 6.17
C PRO A 173 -10.21 5.22 7.25
N THR A 174 -10.74 4.86 8.41
CA THR A 174 -9.97 4.22 9.49
C THR A 174 -9.50 2.81 9.12
N SER A 175 -10.31 2.07 8.36
CA SER A 175 -10.00 0.72 7.89
C SER A 175 -9.14 0.78 6.63
N GLN A 176 -7.82 0.79 6.81
CA GLN A 176 -6.85 0.85 5.71
C GLN A 176 -6.25 -0.53 5.42
N LEU A 177 -5.80 -0.71 4.17
CA LEU A 177 -5.12 -1.94 3.72
C LEU A 177 -3.91 -2.29 4.59
N TYR A 178 -3.12 -1.29 4.98
CA TYR A 178 -1.96 -1.48 5.84
C TYR A 178 -2.33 -1.87 7.29
N VAL A 179 -3.49 -1.45 7.80
CA VAL A 179 -3.98 -1.85 9.14
C VAL A 179 -4.32 -3.33 9.14
N ILE A 180 -5.10 -3.78 8.15
CA ILE A 180 -5.46 -5.20 8.00
C ILE A 180 -4.23 -6.07 7.81
N THR A 181 -3.29 -5.62 6.96
CA THR A 181 -2.02 -6.34 6.77
C THR A 181 -1.22 -6.41 8.06
N ALA A 182 -1.16 -5.32 8.84
CA ALA A 182 -0.50 -5.31 10.14
C ALA A 182 -1.17 -6.26 11.15
N ASN A 183 -2.51 -6.33 11.16
CA ASN A 183 -3.25 -7.28 11.99
C ASN A 183 -2.90 -8.73 11.65
N ILE A 184 -2.84 -9.07 10.36
CA ILE A 184 -2.43 -10.41 9.90
C ILE A 184 -1.00 -10.72 10.39
N LEU A 185 -0.05 -9.82 10.13
CA LEU A 185 1.35 -10.04 10.52
C LEU A 185 1.52 -10.13 12.04
N SER A 186 0.80 -9.30 12.80
CA SER A 186 0.82 -9.32 14.26
C SER A 186 0.24 -10.63 14.80
N GLY A 187 -0.92 -11.07 14.29
CA GLY A 187 -1.56 -12.31 14.72
C GLY A 187 -0.81 -13.58 14.30
N LEU A 188 -0.08 -13.54 13.18
CA LEU A 188 0.84 -14.62 12.80
C LEU A 188 2.02 -14.73 13.75
N SER A 189 2.41 -13.63 14.42
CA SER A 189 3.61 -13.53 15.24
C SER A 189 4.89 -13.86 14.45
N TYR A 190 6.01 -13.95 15.16
CA TYR A 190 7.29 -14.38 14.57
C TYR A 190 7.16 -15.73 13.84
N SER A 191 6.60 -16.73 14.50
CA SER A 191 6.52 -18.10 13.99
C SER A 191 5.68 -18.26 12.72
N GLY A 192 4.55 -17.56 12.60
CA GLY A 192 3.73 -17.58 11.39
C GLY A 192 4.39 -16.84 10.23
N VAL A 193 5.07 -15.71 10.49
CA VAL A 193 5.84 -14.98 9.46
C VAL A 193 7.02 -15.83 8.95
N GLN A 194 7.73 -16.53 9.84
CA GLN A 194 8.77 -17.49 9.43
C GLN A 194 8.22 -18.57 8.51
N LYS A 195 7.04 -19.12 8.83
CA LYS A 195 6.36 -20.12 8.01
C LYS A 195 6.00 -19.54 6.63
N LEU A 196 5.50 -18.30 6.54
CA LEU A 196 5.27 -17.62 5.25
C LEU A 196 6.55 -17.45 4.43
N LEU A 197 7.68 -17.18 5.08
CA LEU A 197 8.97 -17.02 4.43
C LEU A 197 9.60 -18.37 4.01
N GLY A 198 9.00 -19.50 4.38
CA GLY A 198 9.50 -20.83 4.08
C GLY A 198 10.67 -21.26 4.98
N PHE A 199 10.79 -20.66 6.16
CA PHE A 199 11.81 -21.07 7.13
C PHE A 199 11.36 -22.40 7.77
N VAL A 200 12.25 -23.40 7.84
CA VAL A 200 11.92 -24.78 8.24
C VAL A 200 12.80 -25.20 9.42
N GLN A 201 12.23 -25.99 10.34
CA GLN A 201 12.93 -26.56 11.48
C GLN A 201 13.83 -27.74 11.04
N THR A 202 15.11 -27.73 11.39
CA THR A 202 15.97 -28.92 11.30
C THR A 202 16.34 -29.41 12.70
N ILE A 203 16.05 -30.67 12.98
CA ILE A 203 16.50 -31.34 14.21
C ILE A 203 18.01 -31.63 14.03
N GLY A 204 18.88 -30.73 14.47
CA GLY A 204 20.33 -30.97 14.47
C GLY A 204 21.20 -29.71 14.55
N THR A 205 22.21 -29.75 15.42
CA THR A 205 23.27 -28.74 15.60
C THR A 205 24.27 -28.76 14.43
N ASN A 206 23.86 -28.33 13.23
CA ASN A 206 24.83 -28.06 12.16
C ASN A 206 25.22 -26.55 12.18
N PRO A 207 26.46 -26.17 12.50
CA PRO A 207 26.88 -24.77 12.57
C PRO A 207 26.82 -24.04 11.20
N GLU A 208 26.74 -24.76 10.08
CA GLU A 208 26.48 -24.17 8.75
C GLU A 208 25.02 -23.77 8.51
N SER A 209 24.13 -24.07 9.46
CA SER A 209 22.68 -23.87 9.37
C SER A 209 22.17 -22.76 10.34
N LEU A 210 23.07 -21.89 10.81
CA LEU A 210 22.69 -20.79 11.71
C LEU A 210 21.73 -19.80 11.03
N PRO A 211 20.73 -19.26 11.76
CA PRO A 211 19.83 -18.26 11.22
C PRO A 211 20.65 -17.06 10.73
N LEU A 212 20.26 -16.50 9.58
CA LEU A 212 20.83 -15.24 9.10
C LEU A 212 20.74 -14.19 10.22
N PRO A 213 21.82 -13.46 10.53
CA PRO A 213 21.78 -12.43 11.55
C PRO A 213 20.64 -11.43 11.27
N SER A 214 20.08 -10.84 12.32
CA SER A 214 18.93 -9.92 12.22
C SER A 214 19.24 -8.72 11.30
N SER A 215 20.47 -8.24 11.27
CA SER A 215 20.91 -7.13 10.43
C SER A 215 20.81 -7.42 8.91
N PRO A 216 21.36 -8.51 8.35
CA PRO A 216 21.14 -8.86 6.96
C PRO A 216 19.67 -9.14 6.64
N LEU A 217 18.91 -9.79 7.52
CA LEU A 217 17.47 -9.99 7.31
C LEU A 217 16.73 -8.65 7.17
N LEU A 218 16.92 -7.72 8.10
CA LEU A 218 16.32 -6.39 8.05
C LEU A 218 16.76 -5.61 6.82
N SER A 219 18.04 -5.72 6.43
CA SER A 219 18.55 -5.04 5.22
C SER A 219 17.84 -5.49 3.94
N THR A 220 17.36 -6.73 3.85
CA THR A 220 16.59 -7.22 2.69
C THR A 220 15.17 -6.64 2.59
N PHE A 221 14.61 -6.13 3.69
CA PHE A 221 13.34 -5.39 3.69
C PHE A 221 13.55 -3.91 3.33
N SER A 222 14.73 -3.37 3.64
CA SER A 222 15.08 -1.97 3.36
C SER A 222 15.76 -1.74 2.01
N ALA A 223 16.13 -2.80 1.29
CA ALA A 223 16.78 -2.69 -0.01
C ALA A 223 15.81 -2.06 -1.04
N PRO A 224 16.22 -0.99 -1.77
CA PRO A 224 15.39 -0.40 -2.80
C PRO A 224 15.03 -1.44 -3.87
N ASN A 225 13.76 -1.44 -4.28
CA ASN A 225 13.27 -2.35 -5.31
C ASN A 225 14.01 -2.07 -6.62
N ASN A 226 14.78 -3.04 -7.11
CA ASN A 226 15.22 -3.05 -8.51
C ASN A 226 14.15 -3.81 -9.31
N PRO A 227 13.36 -3.13 -10.17
CA PRO A 227 12.34 -3.79 -10.97
C PRO A 227 12.93 -4.70 -12.07
N ASP A 228 14.23 -4.59 -12.35
CA ASP A 228 14.92 -5.36 -13.40
C ASP A 228 15.57 -6.66 -12.89
N VAL A 229 15.22 -7.13 -11.68
CA VAL A 229 15.64 -8.42 -11.08
C VAL A 229 14.46 -9.20 -10.48
#